data_AF-A0A9D5L508-F1
#
_entry.id   AF-A0A9D5L508-F1
#
_cell.length_a   1.000
_cell.length_b   1.000
_cell.length_c   1.000
_cell.angle_alpha   90.00
_cell.angle_beta   90.00
_cell.angle_gamma   90.00
#
_symmetry.space_group_name_H-M   'P 1'
#
loop_
_entity.id
_entity.type
_entity.pdbx_description
1 polymer ?
#
loop_
_entity_poly.entity_id
_entity_poly.type
_entity_poly.pdbx_seq_one_letter_code
_entity_poly.pdbx_strand_id
1 'polypeptide(L)'
;MFRLLLFIALLISSVMPGFTQSVNPQRYSIRYADKIKTGNVNFENQKLPAKARRLSSNKGNINLVYFDEVPDSMKVALSAAATLWEAKISNKYPIYIGVIFQEVDPEIAVAADVYYYEYKFNNDTVLCPSSLLSQIGNEYDNDENSVDGYIYLNPNLNWNCTFTTENFADYNLTTMALRGIARCLGFGADIFESDYDYFEYLSSYPTCFDKYLFSNSTCLVDIEIGSSKMAEFVKSDNVYFKSTYNSYKIYAPNEFIQDMSLCYIDDDNSLMSHALGKGNCVLTIDEKTIDILRTIGWNLPETGLRIKSDEISDDGIASSYINHTFYLDKGDITVTNYQWKFLLKNKSGEFELISAGNSDKFSIDKIETPENFYVNINGDLEGRIECSYHINGENFNAIPFSISFELKPKIISIDNIEKHYSSKYGFYLTFTVQYTGADAIYTRVEEDYSYGERVYWCYEPYLAHVKTGIITNLFYSWVTVEVENNYGIVEETLEFEPEYDIYSPGYNILGISDSYFDEYLIDEIQIFSLNGILIYEGSPFDLSMNKITSGLYIKKEFFRDGTCKTSKLTIK
;
A
#
# COMPACT_ATOMS: atom_id res chain seq x y z
N MET A 1 -56.46 11.40 -57.60
CA MET A 1 -56.36 12.17 -56.34
C MET A 1 -54.95 11.94 -55.81
N PHE A 2 -54.11 12.99 -55.90
CA PHE A 2 -52.82 13.26 -55.21
C PHE A 2 -51.86 12.08 -54.84
N ARG A 3 -50.55 12.13 -55.06
CA ARG A 3 -49.62 12.96 -55.86
C ARG A 3 -48.28 12.20 -55.77
N LEU A 4 -47.80 11.71 -56.92
CA LEU A 4 -46.43 11.27 -57.16
C LEU A 4 -45.60 12.54 -57.42
N LEU A 5 -44.45 12.71 -56.77
CA LEU A 5 -43.52 13.80 -57.08
C LEU A 5 -42.08 13.28 -57.06
N LEU A 6 -41.61 12.97 -58.26
CA LEU A 6 -40.21 13.00 -58.67
C LEU A 6 -39.79 14.47 -58.83
N PHE A 7 -38.62 14.87 -58.33
CA PHE A 7 -37.86 15.97 -58.92
C PHE A 7 -36.35 15.75 -58.74
N ILE A 8 -35.65 15.90 -59.87
CA ILE A 8 -34.21 15.78 -60.09
C ILE A 8 -33.55 17.17 -59.98
N ALA A 9 -32.24 17.17 -59.69
CA ALA A 9 -31.21 18.23 -59.83
C ALA A 9 -30.83 18.91 -58.50
N LEU A 10 -29.56 19.12 -58.14
CA LEU A 10 -28.40 19.51 -58.96
C LEU A 10 -27.08 19.01 -58.34
N LEU A 11 -26.17 18.55 -59.19
CA LEU A 11 -24.73 18.46 -58.92
C LEU A 11 -24.16 19.87 -58.71
N ILE A 12 -23.60 20.15 -57.53
CA ILE A 12 -22.56 21.16 -57.36
C ILE A 12 -21.38 20.46 -56.69
N SER A 13 -20.36 20.22 -57.51
CA SER A 13 -18.99 19.97 -57.09
C SER A 13 -18.53 21.12 -56.19
N SER A 14 -18.41 20.87 -54.89
CA SER A 14 -17.43 21.59 -54.08
C SER A 14 -16.35 20.58 -53.73
N VAL A 15 -15.18 20.76 -54.35
CA VAL A 15 -13.94 20.15 -53.92
C VAL A 15 -13.62 20.80 -52.57
N MET A 16 -14.12 20.19 -51.49
CA MET A 16 -13.58 20.47 -50.16
C MET A 16 -12.34 19.58 -49.99
N PRO A 17 -11.19 20.14 -49.58
CA PRO A 17 -10.04 19.32 -49.22
C PRO A 17 -10.50 18.36 -48.12
N GLY A 18 -10.23 17.07 -48.33
CA GLY A 18 -10.63 16.01 -47.41
C GLY A 18 -10.16 16.35 -46.00
N PHE A 19 -11.11 16.70 -45.14
CA PHE A 19 -10.94 16.47 -43.72
C PHE A 19 -10.86 14.95 -43.59
N THR A 20 -9.64 14.43 -43.43
CA THR A 20 -9.44 13.16 -42.77
C THR A 20 -10.15 13.30 -41.42
N GLN A 21 -11.34 12.73 -41.29
CA GLN A 21 -11.87 12.43 -39.96
C GLN A 21 -10.79 11.61 -39.29
N SER A 22 -10.19 12.14 -38.21
CA SER A 22 -9.42 11.30 -37.31
C SER A 22 -10.40 10.26 -36.79
N VAL A 23 -10.32 9.05 -37.32
CA VAL A 23 -11.05 7.92 -36.74
C VAL A 23 -10.42 7.74 -35.37
N ASN A 24 -11.13 8.15 -34.32
CA ASN A 24 -10.69 7.83 -32.97
C ASN A 24 -10.53 6.31 -32.90
N PRO A 25 -9.39 5.79 -32.40
CA PRO A 25 -9.17 4.35 -32.35
C PRO A 25 -10.32 3.67 -31.60
N GLN A 26 -10.78 2.53 -32.13
CA GLN A 26 -11.87 1.77 -31.51
C GLN A 26 -11.43 1.27 -30.13
N ARG A 27 -12.22 1.62 -29.10
CA ARG A 27 -12.00 1.21 -27.71
C ARG A 27 -12.81 -0.04 -27.39
N TYR A 28 -12.17 -1.01 -26.77
CA TYR A 28 -12.76 -2.24 -26.25
C TYR A 28 -12.67 -2.24 -24.73
N SER A 29 -13.62 -2.88 -24.07
CA SER A 29 -13.65 -3.03 -22.61
C SER A 29 -13.76 -4.51 -22.28
N ILE A 30 -12.77 -5.04 -21.58
CA ILE A 30 -12.72 -6.45 -21.17
C ILE A 30 -12.82 -6.50 -19.65
N ARG A 31 -13.76 -7.29 -19.14
CA ARG A 31 -13.99 -7.49 -17.71
C ARG A 31 -13.35 -8.79 -17.25
N TYR A 32 -12.54 -8.71 -16.20
CA TYR A 32 -11.99 -9.85 -15.48
C TYR A 32 -12.61 -9.92 -14.09
N ALA A 33 -13.37 -10.98 -13.79
CA ALA A 33 -14.04 -11.14 -12.52
C ALA A 33 -13.37 -12.18 -11.62
N ASP A 34 -13.15 -11.82 -10.36
CA ASP A 34 -12.73 -12.72 -9.30
C ASP A 34 -13.94 -13.12 -8.46
N LYS A 35 -14.45 -14.33 -8.68
CA LYS A 35 -15.57 -14.89 -7.93
C LYS A 35 -15.19 -15.20 -6.48
N ILE A 36 -16.16 -15.06 -5.58
CA ILE A 36 -16.02 -15.39 -4.17
C ILE A 36 -15.72 -16.88 -4.01
N LYS A 37 -14.60 -17.19 -3.36
CA LYS A 37 -14.16 -18.54 -3.03
C LYS A 37 -13.24 -18.55 -1.82
N THR A 38 -13.12 -19.72 -1.19
CA THR A 38 -12.10 -19.96 -0.16
C THR A 38 -10.75 -20.15 -0.83
N GLY A 39 -9.72 -19.54 -0.27
CA GLY A 39 -8.35 -19.70 -0.71
C GLY A 39 -7.81 -21.10 -0.42
N ASN A 40 -7.02 -21.65 -1.34
CA ASN A 40 -6.43 -22.98 -1.21
C ASN A 40 -4.97 -23.01 -1.71
N VAL A 41 -4.23 -21.92 -1.50
CA VAL A 41 -2.81 -21.83 -1.85
C VAL A 41 -1.91 -22.56 -0.87
N ASN A 42 -0.71 -22.95 -1.33
CA ASN A 42 0.25 -23.76 -0.56
C ASN A 42 1.33 -22.92 0.16
N PHE A 43 1.28 -21.59 0.09
CA PHE A 43 2.23 -20.72 0.79
C PHE A 43 1.62 -20.08 2.04
N GLU A 44 2.51 -19.66 2.95
CA GLU A 44 2.14 -18.92 4.14
C GLU A 44 1.80 -17.45 3.81
N ASN A 45 0.81 -16.92 4.53
CA ASN A 45 0.45 -15.50 4.45
C ASN A 45 1.69 -14.62 4.65
N GLN A 46 1.77 -13.57 3.84
CA GLN A 46 2.95 -12.73 3.74
C GLN A 46 2.73 -11.41 4.49
N LYS A 47 3.80 -10.89 5.09
CA LYS A 47 3.86 -9.52 5.57
C LYS A 47 4.26 -8.56 4.45
N LEU A 48 4.03 -7.26 4.65
CA LEU A 48 4.53 -6.25 3.71
C LEU A 48 6.06 -6.39 3.56
N PRO A 49 6.61 -6.32 2.33
CA PRO A 49 8.05 -6.35 2.12
C PRO A 49 8.75 -5.19 2.82
N ALA A 50 10.00 -5.40 3.22
CA ALA A 50 10.84 -4.32 3.73
C ALA A 50 10.90 -3.16 2.71
N LYS A 51 10.99 -1.93 3.19
CA LYS A 51 10.97 -0.69 2.38
C LYS A 51 11.87 -0.73 1.14
N ALA A 52 13.11 -1.19 1.26
CA ALA A 52 14.07 -1.34 0.15
C ALA A 52 13.62 -2.30 -0.97
N ARG A 53 12.63 -3.17 -0.74
CA ARG A 53 12.07 -4.10 -1.74
C ARG A 53 10.77 -3.62 -2.38
N ARG A 54 10.21 -2.51 -1.89
CA ARG A 54 8.96 -1.91 -2.34
C ARG A 54 9.13 -0.48 -2.87
N LEU A 55 10.38 -0.05 -3.07
CA LEU A 55 10.75 1.22 -3.69
C LEU A 55 11.80 0.97 -4.78
N SER A 56 11.93 1.94 -5.70
CA SER A 56 12.87 1.90 -6.82
C SER A 56 13.22 3.31 -7.26
N SER A 57 14.49 3.53 -7.60
CA SER A 57 14.98 4.75 -8.25
C SER A 57 14.50 4.88 -9.70
N ASN A 58 14.09 3.78 -10.33
CA ASN A 58 13.41 3.77 -11.63
C ASN A 58 11.93 3.40 -11.47
N LYS A 59 11.29 3.84 -10.37
CA LYS A 59 9.87 3.53 -10.12
C LYS A 59 8.98 4.09 -11.23
N GLY A 60 7.93 3.34 -11.51
CA GLY A 60 6.81 3.79 -12.32
C GLY A 60 5.92 4.79 -11.58
N ASN A 61 4.82 5.17 -12.23
CA ASN A 61 3.77 5.98 -11.65
C ASN A 61 2.38 5.43 -11.99
N ILE A 62 1.65 5.06 -10.94
CA ILE A 62 0.26 4.60 -10.99
C ILE A 62 -0.57 5.52 -10.10
N ASN A 63 -1.53 6.21 -10.70
CA ASN A 63 -2.45 7.10 -10.03
C ASN A 63 -3.80 6.39 -9.85
N LEU A 64 -4.21 6.18 -8.60
CA LEU A 64 -5.54 5.67 -8.28
C LEU A 64 -6.54 6.82 -8.23
N VAL A 65 -7.63 6.68 -8.99
CA VAL A 65 -8.70 7.68 -9.07
C VAL A 65 -9.94 7.11 -8.38
N TYR A 66 -10.33 7.69 -7.25
CA TYR A 66 -11.47 7.20 -6.47
C TYR A 66 -12.76 7.88 -6.95
N PHE A 67 -13.69 7.09 -7.49
CA PHE A 67 -14.99 7.59 -7.96
C PHE A 67 -16.09 7.53 -6.89
N ASP A 68 -15.80 6.87 -5.76
CA ASP A 68 -16.70 6.69 -4.63
C ASP A 68 -16.02 7.04 -3.30
N GLU A 69 -16.84 7.17 -2.25
CA GLU A 69 -16.34 7.22 -0.88
C GLU A 69 -15.79 5.85 -0.47
N VAL A 70 -14.47 5.71 -0.58
CA VAL A 70 -13.74 4.51 -0.14
C VAL A 70 -13.23 4.74 1.30
N PRO A 71 -13.43 3.77 2.22
CA PRO A 71 -12.88 3.85 3.58
C PRO A 71 -11.35 4.06 3.60
N ASP A 72 -10.85 4.78 4.60
CA ASP A 72 -9.43 5.16 4.63
C ASP A 72 -8.47 3.96 4.77
N SER A 73 -8.85 2.94 5.54
CA SER A 73 -8.09 1.67 5.62
C SER A 73 -7.99 0.99 4.25
N MET A 74 -9.04 1.08 3.43
CA MET A 74 -9.04 0.54 2.08
C MET A 74 -8.17 1.38 1.14
N LYS A 75 -8.22 2.72 1.24
CA LYS A 75 -7.32 3.61 0.47
C LYS A 75 -5.85 3.32 0.79
N VAL A 76 -5.52 3.06 2.06
CA VAL A 76 -4.18 2.64 2.51
C VAL A 76 -3.76 1.33 1.83
N ALA A 77 -4.60 0.30 1.87
CA ALA A 77 -4.33 -0.99 1.22
C ALA A 77 -4.14 -0.86 -0.31
N LEU A 78 -5.01 -0.07 -0.95
CA LEU A 78 -4.94 0.19 -2.40
C LEU A 78 -3.67 0.95 -2.78
N SER A 79 -3.30 1.98 -2.01
CA SER A 79 -2.07 2.75 -2.21
C SER A 79 -0.82 1.89 -2.02
N ALA A 80 -0.84 0.97 -1.05
CA ALA A 80 0.24 0.00 -0.86
C ALA A 80 0.40 -0.92 -2.09
N ALA A 81 -0.71 -1.41 -2.67
CA ALA A 81 -0.67 -2.22 -3.89
C ALA A 81 -0.11 -1.43 -5.09
N ALA A 82 -0.51 -0.17 -5.27
CA ALA A 82 0.05 0.69 -6.31
C ALA A 82 1.56 0.90 -6.13
N THR A 83 2.02 1.22 -4.91
CA THR A 83 3.45 1.41 -4.58
C THR A 83 4.27 0.16 -4.90
N LEU A 84 3.75 -1.04 -4.57
CA LEU A 84 4.42 -2.31 -4.86
C LEU A 84 4.57 -2.53 -6.37
N TRP A 85 3.58 -2.15 -7.17
CA TRP A 85 3.65 -2.21 -8.64
C TRP A 85 4.60 -1.16 -9.21
N GLU A 86 4.55 0.09 -8.74
CA GLU A 86 5.46 1.16 -9.15
C GLU A 86 6.92 0.76 -8.96
N ALA A 87 7.26 -0.01 -7.92
CA ALA A 87 8.61 -0.52 -7.72
C ALA A 87 9.06 -1.58 -8.74
N LYS A 88 8.14 -2.18 -9.50
CA LYS A 88 8.40 -3.28 -10.44
C LYS A 88 8.26 -2.90 -11.92
N ILE A 89 7.63 -1.77 -12.21
CA ILE A 89 7.47 -1.25 -13.56
C ILE A 89 8.16 0.10 -13.69
N SER A 90 8.49 0.48 -14.92
CA SER A 90 8.91 1.83 -15.29
C SER A 90 8.01 2.28 -16.43
N ASN A 91 7.54 3.52 -16.39
CA ASN A 91 6.65 4.10 -17.39
C ASN A 91 6.95 5.59 -17.58
N LYS A 92 6.78 6.05 -18.82
CA LYS A 92 6.99 7.43 -19.21
C LYS A 92 5.78 8.30 -18.87
N TYR A 93 4.58 7.77 -19.11
CA TYR A 93 3.31 8.44 -18.82
C TYR A 93 2.62 7.75 -17.65
N PRO A 94 2.04 8.50 -16.69
CA PRO A 94 1.28 7.93 -15.59
C PRO A 94 0.19 6.96 -16.06
N ILE A 95 -0.03 5.89 -15.30
CA ILE A 95 -1.14 4.96 -15.50
C ILE A 95 -2.26 5.37 -14.55
N TYR A 96 -3.47 5.57 -15.05
CA TYR A 96 -4.62 5.96 -14.23
C TYR A 96 -5.56 4.79 -14.06
N ILE A 97 -5.85 4.40 -12.82
CA ILE A 97 -6.76 3.28 -12.51
C ILE A 97 -7.89 3.80 -11.64
N GLY A 98 -9.11 3.71 -12.15
CA GLY A 98 -10.31 4.04 -11.40
C GLY A 98 -10.60 2.99 -10.33
N VAL A 99 -10.99 3.43 -9.13
CA VAL A 99 -11.47 2.56 -8.06
C VAL A 99 -12.94 2.89 -7.81
N ILE A 100 -13.77 1.85 -7.90
CA ILE A 100 -15.22 1.93 -7.69
C ILE A 100 -15.59 1.02 -6.53
N PHE A 101 -16.31 1.56 -5.56
CA PHE A 101 -16.80 0.86 -4.37
C PHE A 101 -18.32 0.92 -4.33
N GLN A 102 -18.93 0.20 -5.27
CA GLN A 102 -20.38 0.13 -5.48
C GLN A 102 -20.81 -1.32 -5.67
N GLU A 103 -22.13 -1.55 -5.59
CA GLU A 103 -22.72 -2.88 -5.75
C GLU A 103 -22.28 -3.53 -7.07
N VAL A 104 -21.70 -4.73 -6.94
CA VAL A 104 -21.38 -5.64 -8.04
C VAL A 104 -22.22 -6.91 -7.86
N ASP A 105 -22.14 -7.83 -8.83
CA ASP A 105 -22.75 -9.16 -8.68
C ASP A 105 -22.36 -9.78 -7.32
N PRO A 106 -23.32 -10.25 -6.51
CA PRO A 106 -23.06 -10.80 -5.18
C PRO A 106 -22.04 -11.95 -5.15
N GLU A 107 -21.83 -12.66 -6.26
CA GLU A 107 -20.84 -13.74 -6.37
C GLU A 107 -19.44 -13.24 -6.72
N ILE A 108 -19.26 -11.95 -7.03
CA ILE A 108 -17.98 -11.33 -7.41
C ILE A 108 -17.36 -10.61 -6.21
N ALA A 109 -16.10 -10.91 -5.90
CA ALA A 109 -15.34 -10.19 -4.89
C ALA A 109 -14.71 -8.91 -5.45
N VAL A 110 -14.00 -9.04 -6.58
CA VAL A 110 -13.38 -7.94 -7.32
C VAL A 110 -13.62 -8.15 -8.80
N ALA A 111 -13.82 -7.07 -9.55
CA ALA A 111 -13.73 -7.09 -11.01
C ALA A 111 -12.76 -6.02 -11.50
N ALA A 112 -12.07 -6.28 -12.60
CA ALA A 112 -11.26 -5.29 -13.30
C ALA A 112 -11.81 -5.10 -14.72
N ASP A 113 -12.23 -3.89 -15.04
CA ASP A 113 -12.61 -3.49 -16.41
C ASP A 113 -11.45 -2.76 -17.04
N VAL A 114 -10.88 -3.33 -18.09
CA VAL A 114 -9.66 -2.83 -18.70
C VAL A 114 -9.99 -2.32 -20.09
N TYR A 115 -9.52 -1.12 -20.40
CA TYR A 115 -9.65 -0.56 -21.73
C TYR A 115 -8.52 -1.02 -22.64
N TYR A 116 -8.90 -1.47 -23.83
CA TYR A 116 -8.00 -1.95 -24.86
C TYR A 116 -8.25 -1.21 -26.16
N TYR A 117 -7.19 -1.11 -26.96
CA TYR A 117 -7.25 -0.54 -28.30
C TYR A 117 -6.53 -1.45 -29.29
N GLU A 118 -6.93 -1.37 -30.56
CA GLU A 118 -6.23 -2.06 -31.64
C GLU A 118 -4.81 -1.54 -31.77
N TYR A 119 -3.86 -2.47 -31.82
CA TYR A 119 -2.45 -2.19 -32.03
C TYR A 119 -1.90 -3.13 -33.10
N LYS A 120 -1.09 -2.57 -34.01
CA LYS A 120 -0.44 -3.34 -35.07
C LYS A 120 0.91 -3.86 -34.57
N PHE A 121 0.99 -5.18 -34.40
CA PHE A 121 2.23 -5.86 -34.05
C PHE A 121 2.62 -6.82 -35.17
N ASN A 122 3.74 -6.58 -35.85
CA ASN A 122 4.23 -7.41 -36.97
C ASN A 122 3.17 -7.69 -38.06
N ASN A 123 2.36 -6.69 -38.41
CA ASN A 123 1.22 -6.72 -39.35
C ASN A 123 -0.08 -7.37 -38.83
N ASP A 124 -0.06 -8.04 -37.68
CA ASP A 124 -1.27 -8.56 -37.03
C ASP A 124 -1.94 -7.46 -36.20
N THR A 125 -3.28 -7.43 -36.21
CA THR A 125 -4.05 -6.64 -35.25
C THR A 125 -4.17 -7.43 -33.95
N VAL A 126 -3.76 -6.82 -32.85
CA VAL A 126 -4.02 -7.31 -31.49
C VAL A 126 -4.59 -6.20 -30.62
N LEU A 127 -5.16 -6.58 -29.49
CA LEU A 127 -5.63 -5.63 -28.48
C LEU A 127 -4.54 -5.40 -27.43
N CYS A 128 -4.13 -4.14 -27.30
CA CYS A 128 -3.15 -3.69 -26.31
C CYS A 128 -3.88 -2.93 -25.20
N PRO A 129 -3.63 -3.21 -23.91
CA PRO A 129 -4.25 -2.47 -22.84
C PRO A 129 -3.79 -1.01 -22.92
N SER A 130 -4.71 -0.08 -22.67
CA SER A 130 -4.49 1.38 -22.71
C SER A 130 -3.23 1.80 -21.94
N SER A 131 -3.04 1.20 -20.77
CA SER A 131 -1.89 1.43 -19.88
C SER A 131 -0.55 1.14 -20.55
N LEU A 132 -0.46 0.08 -21.36
CA LEU A 132 0.75 -0.30 -22.09
C LEU A 132 0.87 0.50 -23.41
N LEU A 133 -0.26 0.68 -24.11
CA LEU A 133 -0.28 1.34 -25.41
C LEU A 133 0.26 2.77 -25.34
N SER A 134 -0.10 3.52 -24.29
CA SER A 134 0.43 4.87 -24.05
C SER A 134 1.97 4.92 -23.98
N GLN A 135 2.59 3.83 -23.50
CA GLN A 135 4.04 3.74 -23.36
C GLN A 135 4.74 3.37 -24.67
N ILE A 136 4.18 2.42 -25.43
CA ILE A 136 4.81 1.89 -26.66
C ILE A 136 4.43 2.68 -27.92
N GLY A 137 3.22 3.24 -27.96
CA GLY A 137 2.67 3.98 -29.09
C GLY A 137 2.97 5.48 -29.07
N ASN A 138 3.36 6.04 -27.91
CA ASN A 138 3.47 7.50 -27.68
C ASN A 138 2.20 8.29 -28.05
N GLU A 139 1.04 7.64 -28.03
CA GLU A 139 -0.27 8.23 -28.30
C GLU A 139 -1.17 7.91 -27.12
N TYR A 140 -2.01 8.89 -26.73
CA TYR A 140 -3.02 8.92 -25.64
C TYR A 140 -2.72 9.81 -24.43
N ASP A 141 -3.60 10.80 -24.22
CA ASP A 141 -3.74 11.64 -23.03
C ASP A 141 -4.73 10.97 -22.06
N ASN A 142 -4.28 9.94 -21.34
CA ASN A 142 -5.06 9.46 -20.19
C ASN A 142 -4.76 10.34 -18.98
N ASP A 143 -5.81 10.60 -18.22
CA ASP A 143 -5.79 11.47 -17.05
C ASP A 143 -6.80 10.96 -16.00
N GLU A 144 -7.02 11.76 -14.96
CA GLU A 144 -8.02 11.46 -13.93
C GLU A 144 -9.47 11.35 -14.46
N ASN A 145 -9.77 11.92 -15.63
CA ASN A 145 -11.08 11.87 -16.26
C ASN A 145 -11.19 10.76 -17.33
N SER A 146 -10.07 10.24 -17.82
CA SER A 146 -9.96 9.17 -18.80
C SER A 146 -8.96 8.12 -18.33
N VAL A 147 -9.40 7.25 -17.43
CA VAL A 147 -8.58 6.19 -16.83
C VAL A 147 -8.30 5.03 -17.79
N ASP A 148 -7.23 4.26 -17.55
CA ASP A 148 -6.85 3.07 -18.32
C ASP A 148 -7.70 1.83 -18.02
N GLY A 149 -8.36 1.82 -16.86
CA GLY A 149 -9.25 0.77 -16.41
C GLY A 149 -9.83 1.06 -15.04
N TYR A 150 -10.72 0.19 -14.59
CA TYR A 150 -11.41 0.29 -13.31
C TYR A 150 -11.23 -0.99 -12.50
N ILE A 151 -11.05 -0.85 -11.19
CA ILE A 151 -11.14 -1.92 -10.21
C ILE A 151 -12.43 -1.69 -9.39
N TYR A 152 -13.34 -2.65 -9.50
CA TYR A 152 -14.59 -2.69 -8.74
C TYR A 152 -14.40 -3.56 -7.51
N LEU A 153 -14.73 -3.01 -6.34
CA LEU A 153 -14.63 -3.67 -5.05
C LEU A 153 -16.04 -3.89 -4.49
N ASN A 154 -16.38 -5.13 -4.14
CA ASN A 154 -17.69 -5.45 -3.60
C ASN A 154 -17.89 -4.84 -2.19
N PRO A 155 -18.88 -3.94 -1.99
CA PRO A 155 -19.12 -3.31 -0.68
C PRO A 155 -19.78 -4.23 0.34
N ASN A 156 -20.32 -5.38 -0.10
CA ASN A 156 -20.95 -6.36 0.78
C ASN A 156 -19.94 -7.33 1.42
N LEU A 157 -18.65 -7.21 1.08
CA LEU A 157 -17.58 -7.99 1.69
C LEU A 157 -16.91 -7.22 2.82
N ASN A 158 -16.58 -7.93 3.89
CA ASN A 158 -15.64 -7.45 4.87
C ASN A 158 -14.23 -7.54 4.24
N TRP A 159 -13.56 -6.40 4.11
CA TRP A 159 -12.22 -6.33 3.53
C TRP A 159 -11.17 -6.36 4.63
N ASN A 160 -10.30 -7.38 4.60
CA ASN A 160 -9.10 -7.37 5.43
C ASN A 160 -8.08 -6.42 4.82
N CYS A 161 -7.80 -5.31 5.50
CA CYS A 161 -6.82 -4.29 5.07
C CYS A 161 -5.49 -4.37 5.84
N THR A 162 -5.27 -5.44 6.61
CA THR A 162 -4.04 -5.64 7.40
C THR A 162 -2.88 -6.12 6.52
N PHE A 163 -1.66 -5.98 7.04
CA PHE A 163 -0.42 -6.39 6.36
C PHE A 163 0.34 -7.49 7.13
N THR A 164 -0.40 -8.33 7.87
CA THR A 164 0.17 -9.34 8.76
C THR A 164 0.12 -10.74 8.15
N THR A 165 0.82 -11.68 8.78
CA THR A 165 0.78 -13.11 8.43
C THR A 165 -0.36 -13.84 9.13
N GLU A 166 -1.22 -13.14 9.87
CA GLU A 166 -2.33 -13.76 10.58
C GLU A 166 -3.39 -14.30 9.61
N ASN A 167 -4.09 -15.35 10.02
CA ASN A 167 -5.13 -15.97 9.22
C ASN A 167 -6.47 -15.28 9.50
N PHE A 168 -6.93 -14.45 8.56
CA PHE A 168 -8.26 -13.85 8.60
C PHE A 168 -9.21 -14.60 7.67
N ALA A 169 -10.48 -14.74 8.03
CA ALA A 169 -11.45 -15.46 7.18
C ALA A 169 -11.85 -14.69 5.90
N ASP A 170 -11.50 -13.40 5.82
CA ASP A 170 -11.90 -12.49 4.75
C ASP A 170 -10.88 -12.39 3.62
N TYR A 171 -11.22 -11.64 2.57
CA TYR A 171 -10.28 -11.30 1.49
C TYR A 171 -9.31 -10.22 1.94
N ASN A 172 -8.01 -10.41 1.69
CA ASN A 172 -7.04 -9.32 1.82
C ASN A 172 -7.15 -8.34 0.65
N LEU A 173 -7.45 -7.08 0.92
CA LEU A 173 -7.70 -6.07 -0.12
C LEU A 173 -6.44 -5.74 -0.92
N THR A 174 -5.28 -5.59 -0.27
CA THR A 174 -4.00 -5.32 -0.96
C THR A 174 -3.69 -6.43 -1.97
N THR A 175 -3.90 -7.70 -1.59
CA THR A 175 -3.74 -8.86 -2.47
C THR A 175 -4.63 -8.77 -3.71
N MET A 176 -5.92 -8.45 -3.51
CA MET A 176 -6.86 -8.35 -4.63
C MET A 176 -6.59 -7.13 -5.51
N ALA A 177 -6.16 -6.02 -4.92
CA ALA A 177 -5.75 -4.82 -5.64
C ALA A 177 -4.50 -5.06 -6.49
N LEU A 178 -3.50 -5.78 -5.97
CA LEU A 178 -2.32 -6.19 -6.74
C LEU A 178 -2.72 -6.98 -7.99
N ARG A 179 -3.70 -7.88 -7.88
CA ARG A 179 -4.24 -8.65 -9.00
C ARG A 179 -5.03 -7.77 -9.97
N GLY A 180 -5.88 -6.88 -9.47
CA GLY A 180 -6.63 -5.91 -10.27
C GLY A 180 -5.70 -5.02 -11.10
N ILE A 181 -4.62 -4.50 -10.49
CA ILE A 181 -3.61 -3.73 -11.22
C ILE A 181 -2.93 -4.60 -12.29
N ALA A 182 -2.58 -5.87 -11.99
CA ALA A 182 -2.03 -6.78 -12.99
C ALA A 182 -2.96 -6.94 -14.21
N ARG A 183 -4.29 -6.99 -13.99
CA ARG A 183 -5.29 -6.99 -15.08
C ARG A 183 -5.22 -5.70 -15.89
N CYS A 184 -5.22 -4.54 -15.24
CA CYS A 184 -5.09 -3.25 -15.91
C CYS A 184 -3.78 -3.11 -16.70
N LEU A 185 -2.73 -3.84 -16.32
CA LEU A 185 -1.47 -3.94 -17.06
C LEU A 185 -1.50 -4.97 -18.22
N GLY A 186 -2.59 -5.72 -18.40
CA GLY A 186 -2.79 -6.64 -19.52
C GLY A 186 -2.63 -8.13 -19.21
N PHE A 187 -2.70 -8.53 -17.94
CA PHE A 187 -2.61 -9.95 -17.57
C PHE A 187 -3.94 -10.68 -17.83
N GLY A 188 -3.90 -11.76 -18.61
CA GLY A 188 -5.00 -12.71 -18.81
C GLY A 188 -5.66 -12.64 -20.19
N ALA A 189 -6.21 -13.76 -20.61
CA ALA A 189 -6.87 -13.93 -21.90
C ALA A 189 -8.28 -13.32 -21.95
N ASP A 190 -8.78 -13.02 -23.15
CA ASP A 190 -10.14 -12.53 -23.43
C ASP A 190 -11.00 -13.58 -24.13
N ILE A 191 -10.97 -14.83 -23.66
CA ILE A 191 -11.76 -15.92 -24.23
C ILE A 191 -13.07 -16.06 -23.48
N PHE A 192 -14.15 -16.24 -24.23
CA PHE A 192 -15.45 -16.63 -23.68
C PHE A 192 -16.11 -17.73 -24.52
N GLU A 193 -17.04 -18.44 -23.90
CA GLU A 193 -17.86 -19.46 -24.55
C GLU A 193 -19.22 -18.85 -24.93
N SER A 194 -19.49 -18.70 -26.24
CA SER A 194 -20.73 -18.08 -26.72
C SER A 194 -21.85 -19.08 -27.01
N ASP A 195 -21.48 -20.32 -27.30
CA ASP A 195 -22.35 -21.50 -27.34
C ASP A 195 -21.54 -22.72 -26.86
N TYR A 196 -22.19 -23.84 -26.57
CA TYR A 196 -21.53 -25.06 -26.09
C TYR A 196 -20.37 -25.46 -27.00
N ASP A 197 -19.16 -25.47 -26.45
CA ASP A 197 -17.90 -25.75 -27.14
C ASP A 197 -17.53 -24.78 -28.28
N TYR A 198 -18.20 -23.63 -28.35
CA TYR A 198 -17.91 -22.54 -29.27
C TYR A 198 -17.23 -21.40 -28.52
N PHE A 199 -15.92 -21.27 -28.72
CA PHE A 199 -15.08 -20.27 -28.05
C PHE A 199 -14.64 -19.19 -29.03
N GLU A 200 -14.66 -17.94 -28.56
CA GLU A 200 -14.22 -16.79 -29.32
C GLU A 200 -13.62 -15.70 -28.42
N TYR A 201 -13.01 -14.69 -29.04
CA TYR A 201 -12.51 -13.52 -28.32
C TYR A 201 -13.68 -12.55 -28.07
N LEU A 202 -13.90 -12.09 -26.83
CA LEU A 202 -14.98 -11.15 -26.51
C LEU A 202 -14.94 -9.91 -27.40
N SER A 203 -13.73 -9.46 -27.69
CA SER A 203 -13.47 -8.27 -28.48
C SER A 203 -13.20 -8.56 -29.97
N SER A 204 -13.47 -9.77 -30.45
CA SER A 204 -13.20 -10.26 -31.83
C SER A 204 -11.73 -10.33 -32.26
N TYR A 205 -10.80 -9.82 -31.45
CA TYR A 205 -9.36 -9.85 -31.69
C TYR A 205 -8.61 -10.40 -30.47
N PRO A 206 -7.48 -11.10 -30.68
CA PRO A 206 -6.63 -11.54 -29.58
C PRO A 206 -5.96 -10.35 -28.88
N THR A 207 -5.78 -10.48 -27.57
CA THR A 207 -4.98 -9.54 -26.76
C THR A 207 -3.48 -9.78 -26.94
N CYS A 208 -2.65 -8.82 -26.48
CA CYS A 208 -1.20 -9.01 -26.39
C CYS A 208 -0.81 -10.25 -25.55
N PHE A 209 -1.65 -10.65 -24.59
CA PHE A 209 -1.43 -11.85 -23.77
C PHE A 209 -1.67 -13.14 -24.56
N ASP A 210 -2.75 -13.20 -25.34
CA ASP A 210 -3.18 -14.39 -26.09
C ASP A 210 -2.12 -14.91 -27.07
N LYS A 211 -1.30 -14.01 -27.63
CA LYS A 211 -0.20 -14.34 -28.56
C LYS A 211 0.84 -15.29 -27.98
N TYR A 212 0.92 -15.38 -26.65
CA TYR A 212 1.93 -16.15 -25.96
C TYR A 212 1.36 -17.41 -25.32
N LEU A 213 0.09 -17.73 -25.57
CA LEU A 213 -0.54 -18.96 -25.10
C LEU A 213 -0.33 -20.09 -26.09
N PHE A 214 0.29 -21.17 -25.62
CA PHE A 214 0.61 -22.35 -26.41
C PHE A 214 0.13 -23.62 -25.73
N SER A 215 -0.42 -24.53 -26.53
CA SER A 215 -0.55 -25.94 -26.19
C SER A 215 0.35 -26.72 -27.14
N ASN A 216 1.37 -27.38 -26.58
CA ASN A 216 2.46 -27.99 -27.35
C ASN A 216 3.12 -26.97 -28.30
N SER A 217 2.98 -27.16 -29.62
CA SER A 217 3.49 -26.28 -30.68
C SER A 217 2.42 -25.37 -31.30
N THR A 218 1.17 -25.45 -30.88
CA THR A 218 0.07 -24.65 -31.43
C THR A 218 -0.13 -23.41 -30.58
N CYS A 219 -0.10 -22.22 -31.18
CA CYS A 219 -0.45 -20.96 -30.51
C CYS A 219 -1.96 -20.74 -30.57
N LEU A 220 -2.55 -20.16 -29.52
CA LEU A 220 -3.99 -19.85 -29.48
C LEU A 220 -4.43 -18.98 -30.67
N VAL A 221 -3.64 -17.97 -31.02
CA VAL A 221 -3.98 -17.02 -32.10
C VAL A 221 -3.91 -17.63 -33.50
N ASP A 222 -3.27 -18.80 -33.65
CA ASP A 222 -3.20 -19.54 -34.93
C ASP A 222 -4.39 -20.49 -35.11
N ILE A 223 -5.29 -20.58 -34.13
CA ILE A 223 -6.45 -21.47 -34.15
C ILE A 223 -7.67 -20.70 -34.66
N GLU A 224 -8.43 -21.34 -35.55
CA GLU A 224 -9.69 -20.80 -36.05
C GLU A 224 -10.72 -20.67 -34.91
N ILE A 225 -11.32 -19.49 -34.79
CA ILE A 225 -12.37 -19.16 -33.81
C ILE A 225 -13.54 -20.15 -33.94
N GLY A 226 -14.08 -20.61 -32.81
CA GLY A 226 -15.21 -21.53 -32.78
C GLY A 226 -14.93 -22.94 -33.29
N SER A 227 -13.67 -23.26 -33.61
CA SER A 227 -13.29 -24.60 -34.07
C SER A 227 -13.21 -25.60 -32.93
N SER A 228 -13.38 -26.89 -33.23
CA SER A 228 -13.18 -27.98 -32.26
C SER A 228 -11.76 -27.97 -31.67
N LYS A 229 -10.78 -27.49 -32.44
CA LYS A 229 -9.39 -27.37 -32.01
C LYS A 229 -9.21 -26.27 -30.95
N MET A 230 -10.01 -25.20 -31.01
CA MET A 230 -10.03 -24.17 -29.98
C MET A 230 -10.68 -24.72 -28.70
N ALA A 231 -11.78 -25.45 -28.84
CA ALA A 231 -12.41 -26.13 -27.70
C ALA A 231 -11.46 -27.12 -27.02
N GLU A 232 -10.73 -27.92 -27.78
CA GLU A 232 -9.67 -28.80 -27.25
C GLU A 232 -8.56 -28.00 -26.56
N PHE A 233 -8.13 -26.88 -27.13
CA PHE A 233 -7.07 -26.04 -26.57
C PHE A 233 -7.44 -25.50 -25.18
N VAL A 234 -8.59 -24.83 -25.06
CA VAL A 234 -9.00 -24.14 -23.83
C VAL A 234 -9.40 -25.10 -22.70
N LYS A 235 -9.64 -26.38 -23.03
CA LYS A 235 -9.99 -27.46 -22.11
C LYS A 235 -8.90 -28.54 -21.99
N SER A 236 -7.65 -28.22 -22.36
CA SER A 236 -6.59 -29.24 -22.50
C SER A 236 -5.83 -29.61 -21.21
N ASP A 237 -5.94 -28.82 -20.15
CA ASP A 237 -5.04 -28.83 -18.97
C ASP A 237 -3.54 -28.79 -19.35
N ASN A 238 -3.25 -28.27 -20.54
CA ASN A 238 -1.91 -28.30 -21.15
C ASN A 238 -1.66 -27.00 -21.92
N VAL A 239 -2.05 -25.88 -21.35
CA VAL A 239 -1.78 -24.53 -21.88
C VAL A 239 -0.66 -23.88 -21.09
N TYR A 240 0.27 -23.25 -21.80
CA TYR A 240 1.39 -22.54 -21.21
C TYR A 240 1.54 -21.16 -21.82
N PHE A 241 1.82 -20.17 -20.99
CA PHE A 241 2.35 -18.89 -21.44
C PHE A 241 3.85 -19.04 -21.69
N LYS A 242 4.30 -18.77 -22.91
CA LYS A 242 5.71 -18.85 -23.29
C LYS A 242 6.35 -17.47 -23.33
N SER A 243 7.27 -17.22 -22.41
CA SER A 243 8.17 -16.06 -22.49
C SER A 243 9.43 -16.41 -23.29
N THR A 244 10.36 -15.46 -23.39
CA THR A 244 11.64 -15.69 -24.10
C THR A 244 12.46 -16.81 -23.45
N TYR A 245 12.39 -16.95 -22.12
CA TYR A 245 13.25 -17.86 -21.36
C TYR A 245 12.48 -18.91 -20.55
N ASN A 246 11.18 -18.70 -20.31
CA ASN A 246 10.38 -19.52 -19.41
C ASN A 246 9.06 -19.96 -20.07
N SER A 247 8.45 -20.98 -19.45
CA SER A 247 7.12 -21.47 -19.81
C SER A 247 6.33 -21.64 -18.52
N TYR A 248 5.19 -20.97 -18.41
CA TYR A 248 4.35 -20.97 -17.21
C TYR A 248 3.04 -21.68 -17.51
N LYS A 249 2.69 -22.70 -16.72
CA LYS A 249 1.41 -23.40 -16.90
C LYS A 249 0.26 -22.45 -16.59
N ILE A 250 -0.72 -22.40 -17.47
CA ILE A 250 -1.90 -21.55 -17.36
C ILE A 250 -3.09 -22.43 -17.03
N TYR A 251 -3.94 -21.95 -16.13
CA TYR A 251 -5.13 -22.67 -15.69
C TYR A 251 -6.10 -22.86 -16.87
N ALA A 252 -6.18 -24.09 -17.37
CA ALA A 252 -7.03 -24.47 -18.50
C ALA A 252 -7.69 -25.82 -18.18
N PRO A 253 -8.55 -25.90 -17.15
CA PRO A 253 -9.17 -27.15 -16.71
C PRO A 253 -9.95 -27.84 -17.84
N ASN A 254 -10.21 -29.14 -17.68
CA ASN A 254 -10.96 -29.94 -18.67
C ASN A 254 -12.42 -29.45 -18.90
N GLU A 255 -12.95 -28.64 -18.00
CA GLU A 255 -14.20 -27.91 -18.16
C GLU A 255 -13.89 -26.42 -18.19
N PHE A 256 -14.34 -25.69 -19.20
CA PHE A 256 -14.08 -24.26 -19.28
C PHE A 256 -14.86 -23.52 -18.18
N ILE A 257 -14.16 -22.64 -17.46
CA ILE A 257 -14.76 -21.81 -16.40
C ILE A 257 -14.59 -20.36 -16.81
N GLN A 258 -15.70 -19.72 -17.17
CA GLN A 258 -15.75 -18.30 -17.51
C GLN A 258 -15.05 -17.46 -16.41
N ASP A 259 -14.23 -16.51 -16.85
CA ASP A 259 -13.40 -15.60 -16.04
C ASP A 259 -12.23 -16.25 -15.26
N MET A 260 -12.05 -17.58 -15.36
CA MET A 260 -10.93 -18.29 -14.74
C MET A 260 -10.01 -18.98 -15.74
N SER A 261 -10.58 -19.73 -16.69
CA SER A 261 -9.81 -20.43 -17.70
C SER A 261 -8.98 -19.43 -18.51
N LEU A 262 -7.69 -19.70 -18.68
CA LEU A 262 -6.70 -18.87 -19.36
C LEU A 262 -6.37 -17.52 -18.70
N CYS A 263 -7.01 -17.19 -17.58
CA CYS A 263 -6.84 -15.92 -16.89
C CYS A 263 -5.86 -16.01 -15.71
N TYR A 264 -5.41 -17.20 -15.32
CA TYR A 264 -4.58 -17.44 -14.14
C TYR A 264 -3.42 -18.40 -14.41
N ILE A 265 -2.37 -18.29 -13.61
CA ILE A 265 -1.30 -19.28 -13.55
C ILE A 265 -1.81 -20.51 -12.79
N ASP A 266 -1.54 -21.68 -13.33
CA ASP A 266 -1.78 -22.97 -12.67
C ASP A 266 -0.59 -23.31 -11.75
N ASP A 267 -0.46 -22.50 -10.71
CA ASP A 267 0.58 -22.61 -9.69
C ASP A 267 0.10 -21.95 -8.40
N ASP A 268 0.05 -22.70 -7.31
CA ASP A 268 -0.41 -22.23 -6.01
C ASP A 268 0.60 -21.32 -5.30
N ASN A 269 1.74 -21.00 -5.93
CA ASN A 269 2.76 -20.07 -5.45
C ASN A 269 3.00 -18.92 -6.44
N SER A 270 1.93 -18.17 -6.72
CA SER A 270 1.93 -16.94 -7.51
C SER A 270 0.82 -15.99 -7.06
N LEU A 271 1.08 -14.68 -7.22
CA LEU A 271 0.07 -13.63 -7.08
C LEU A 271 -1.11 -13.83 -8.05
N MET A 272 -0.85 -14.37 -9.24
CA MET A 272 -1.86 -14.63 -10.27
C MET A 272 -2.30 -16.10 -10.28
N SER A 273 -2.27 -16.76 -9.13
CA SER A 273 -2.79 -18.13 -8.96
C SER A 273 -4.31 -18.19 -9.03
N HIS A 274 -4.85 -19.24 -9.66
CA HIS A 274 -6.29 -19.50 -9.63
C HIS A 274 -6.80 -19.91 -8.24
N ALA A 275 -5.93 -20.32 -7.32
CA ALA A 275 -6.32 -20.89 -6.02
C ALA A 275 -6.46 -19.83 -4.92
N LEU A 276 -6.09 -18.59 -5.20
CA LEU A 276 -6.18 -17.46 -4.29
C LEU A 276 -7.63 -17.06 -3.98
N GLY A 277 -7.96 -16.93 -2.69
CA GLY A 277 -9.30 -16.58 -2.22
C GLY A 277 -9.30 -16.01 -0.80
N LYS A 278 -10.45 -16.08 -0.12
CA LYS A 278 -10.59 -15.78 1.32
C LYS A 278 -9.54 -16.52 2.14
N GLY A 279 -8.95 -15.89 3.15
CA GLY A 279 -7.89 -16.51 3.95
C GLY A 279 -6.47 -16.18 3.51
N ASN A 280 -6.26 -15.80 2.25
CA ASN A 280 -4.92 -15.60 1.70
C ASN A 280 -4.50 -14.13 1.76
N CYS A 281 -3.23 -13.92 2.09
CA CYS A 281 -2.56 -12.63 2.09
C CYS A 281 -1.24 -12.74 1.32
N VAL A 282 -1.19 -12.16 0.12
CA VAL A 282 0.00 -12.06 -0.75
C VAL A 282 0.33 -10.60 -0.96
N LEU A 283 1.47 -10.18 -0.44
CA LEU A 283 1.91 -8.79 -0.46
C LEU A 283 3.19 -8.62 -1.29
N THR A 284 3.49 -9.61 -2.14
CA THR A 284 4.61 -9.58 -3.09
C THR A 284 4.13 -9.89 -4.51
N ILE A 285 4.77 -9.26 -5.48
CA ILE A 285 4.59 -9.57 -6.90
C ILE A 285 5.72 -10.55 -7.27
N ASP A 286 5.34 -11.74 -7.72
CA ASP A 286 6.30 -12.78 -8.08
C ASP A 286 6.93 -12.55 -9.47
N GLU A 287 8.12 -13.12 -9.68
CA GLU A 287 8.86 -12.96 -10.94
C GLU A 287 8.15 -13.57 -12.15
N LYS A 288 7.25 -14.56 -11.98
CA LYS A 288 6.50 -15.14 -13.11
C LYS A 288 5.51 -14.12 -13.65
N THR A 289 4.79 -13.46 -12.75
CA THR A 289 3.87 -12.37 -13.10
C THR A 289 4.60 -11.23 -13.80
N ILE A 290 5.79 -10.85 -13.31
CA ILE A 290 6.62 -9.80 -13.93
C ILE A 290 7.13 -10.24 -15.31
N ASP A 291 7.63 -11.47 -15.48
CA ASP A 291 8.13 -11.97 -16.76
C ASP A 291 7.03 -12.03 -17.84
N ILE A 292 5.81 -12.42 -17.44
CA ILE A 292 4.63 -12.38 -18.29
C ILE A 292 4.34 -10.96 -18.78
N LEU A 293 4.27 -9.97 -17.87
CA LEU A 293 4.02 -8.58 -18.24
C LEU A 293 5.15 -8.01 -19.13
N ARG A 294 6.40 -8.33 -18.83
CA ARG A 294 7.55 -7.97 -19.68
C ARG A 294 7.42 -8.54 -21.09
N THR A 295 6.98 -9.79 -21.21
CA THR A 295 6.79 -10.49 -22.48
C THR A 295 5.71 -9.85 -23.35
N ILE A 296 4.60 -9.40 -22.76
CA ILE A 296 3.53 -8.74 -23.54
C ILE A 296 3.89 -7.32 -23.97
N GLY A 297 4.88 -6.68 -23.32
CA GLY A 297 5.42 -5.39 -23.78
C GLY A 297 5.95 -4.45 -22.68
N TRP A 298 5.81 -4.76 -21.39
CA TRP A 298 6.26 -3.88 -20.30
C TRP A 298 7.78 -3.82 -20.13
N ASN A 299 8.56 -4.59 -20.90
CA ASN A 299 10.01 -4.43 -20.97
C ASN A 299 10.38 -3.24 -21.87
N LEU A 300 10.01 -2.04 -21.45
CA LEU A 300 10.23 -0.81 -22.21
C LEU A 300 11.74 -0.53 -22.37
N PRO A 301 12.19 -0.07 -23.55
CA PRO A 301 13.58 0.28 -23.74
C PRO A 301 13.95 1.50 -22.89
N GLU A 302 14.91 1.32 -21.98
CA GLU A 302 15.57 2.44 -21.30
C GLU A 302 16.45 3.19 -22.31
N THR A 303 16.18 4.49 -22.50
CA THR A 303 16.98 5.34 -23.40
C THR A 303 17.70 6.42 -22.60
N GLY A 304 19.00 6.58 -22.87
CA GLY A 304 19.87 7.54 -22.20
C GLY A 304 20.78 6.93 -21.13
N LEU A 305 21.70 7.75 -20.62
CA LEU A 305 22.59 7.40 -19.52
C LEU A 305 21.80 7.28 -18.21
N ARG A 306 22.27 6.41 -17.31
CA ARG A 306 21.72 6.26 -15.96
C ARG A 306 22.31 7.34 -15.04
N ILE A 307 21.47 7.91 -14.19
CA ILE A 307 21.91 8.72 -13.06
C ILE A 307 22.31 7.76 -11.92
N LYS A 308 23.41 8.05 -11.24
CA LYS A 308 23.91 7.29 -10.09
C LYS A 308 24.26 8.22 -8.93
N SER A 309 24.27 7.64 -7.73
CA SER A 309 24.82 8.21 -6.51
C SER A 309 25.66 7.14 -5.83
N ASP A 310 26.78 7.55 -5.20
CA ASP A 310 27.60 6.64 -4.39
C ASP A 310 26.94 6.35 -3.02
N GLU A 311 25.96 7.15 -2.62
CA GLU A 311 25.32 7.13 -1.30
C GLU A 311 23.92 6.51 -1.31
N ILE A 312 23.29 6.44 -2.47
CA ILE A 312 21.89 6.00 -2.65
C ILE A 312 21.88 4.82 -3.60
N SER A 313 21.35 3.70 -3.13
CA SER A 313 21.14 2.48 -3.90
C SER A 313 20.04 2.62 -4.94
N ASP A 314 19.90 1.61 -5.80
CA ASP A 314 18.87 1.56 -6.84
C ASP A 314 17.43 1.52 -6.29
N ASP A 315 17.22 1.35 -4.97
CA ASP A 315 15.92 1.52 -4.32
C ASP A 315 15.50 3.00 -4.17
N GLY A 316 16.43 3.93 -4.37
CA GLY A 316 16.18 5.37 -4.31
C GLY A 316 15.93 5.91 -2.90
N ILE A 317 16.24 5.16 -1.84
CA ILE A 317 16.02 5.60 -0.45
C ILE A 317 17.15 6.53 -0.02
N ALA A 318 16.80 7.72 0.46
CA ALA A 318 17.77 8.73 0.88
C ALA A 318 17.31 9.45 2.15
N SER A 319 18.21 10.13 2.85
CA SER A 319 17.85 10.93 4.02
C SER A 319 17.48 12.35 3.60
N SER A 320 16.38 12.88 4.11
CA SER A 320 16.05 14.30 3.91
C SER A 320 16.99 15.28 4.64
N TYR A 321 17.82 14.78 5.57
CA TYR A 321 18.56 15.61 6.53
C TYR A 321 20.01 15.88 6.17
N ILE A 322 20.51 15.29 5.07
CA ILE A 322 21.87 15.44 4.61
C ILE A 322 21.90 15.79 3.12
N ASN A 323 23.07 16.24 2.65
CA ASN A 323 23.30 16.52 1.26
C ASN A 323 23.59 15.23 0.49
N HIS A 324 23.23 15.20 -0.80
CA HIS A 324 23.47 14.04 -1.67
C HIS A 324 24.06 14.48 -3.02
N THR A 325 24.83 13.60 -3.65
CA THR A 325 25.48 13.90 -4.94
C THR A 325 25.16 12.87 -6.02
N PHE A 326 24.89 13.36 -7.22
CA PHE A 326 24.49 12.59 -8.39
C PHE A 326 25.45 12.83 -9.56
N TYR A 327 25.58 11.83 -10.43
CA TYR A 327 26.36 11.90 -11.67
C TYR A 327 25.81 10.95 -12.73
N LEU A 328 26.22 11.12 -13.99
CA LEU A 328 25.85 10.21 -15.07
C LEU A 328 26.82 9.05 -15.18
N ASP A 329 26.30 7.83 -15.25
CA ASP A 329 27.06 6.63 -15.60
C ASP A 329 27.38 6.61 -17.10
N LYS A 330 28.47 7.30 -17.45
CA LYS A 330 28.87 7.56 -18.84
C LYS A 330 29.94 6.61 -19.40
N GLY A 331 30.53 5.75 -18.56
CA GLY A 331 31.72 4.98 -18.94
C GLY A 331 32.82 5.89 -19.54
N ASP A 332 33.34 5.52 -20.71
CA ASP A 332 34.36 6.29 -21.45
C ASP A 332 33.78 7.38 -22.37
N ILE A 333 32.46 7.58 -22.36
CA ILE A 333 31.80 8.56 -23.24
C ILE A 333 32.06 9.98 -22.74
N THR A 334 32.45 10.87 -23.65
CA THR A 334 32.57 12.31 -23.35
C THR A 334 31.20 12.95 -23.39
N VAL A 335 30.74 13.43 -22.24
CA VAL A 335 29.47 14.12 -22.06
C VAL A 335 29.75 15.59 -21.73
N THR A 336 28.94 16.49 -22.27
CA THR A 336 29.05 17.94 -22.06
C THR A 336 27.67 18.56 -21.86
N ASN A 337 27.62 19.86 -21.51
CA ASN A 337 26.38 20.64 -21.38
C ASN A 337 25.32 19.97 -20.49
N TYR A 338 25.73 19.58 -19.28
CA TYR A 338 24.83 19.04 -18.27
C TYR A 338 23.78 20.07 -17.88
N GLN A 339 22.53 19.64 -17.71
CA GLN A 339 21.46 20.45 -17.12
C GLN A 339 20.67 19.57 -16.16
N TRP A 340 21.05 19.66 -14.90
CA TRP A 340 20.43 18.95 -13.79
C TRP A 340 19.23 19.70 -13.25
N LYS A 341 18.24 18.94 -12.80
CA LYS A 341 17.09 19.44 -12.03
C LYS A 341 16.85 18.50 -10.86
N PHE A 342 16.67 19.09 -9.69
CA PHE A 342 16.08 18.43 -8.54
C PHE A 342 14.66 18.93 -8.35
N LEU A 343 13.71 17.99 -8.36
CA LEU A 343 12.29 18.25 -8.20
C LEU A 343 11.79 17.57 -6.92
N LEU A 344 10.88 18.22 -6.20
CA LEU A 344 10.11 17.61 -5.11
C LEU A 344 8.62 17.71 -5.40
N LYS A 345 7.84 16.74 -4.95
CA LYS A 345 6.39 16.74 -5.09
C LYS A 345 5.75 17.69 -4.07
N ASN A 346 5.02 18.69 -4.54
CA ASN A 346 4.27 19.62 -3.71
C ASN A 346 2.98 18.96 -3.17
N LYS A 347 2.28 19.64 -2.24
CA LYS A 347 1.04 19.12 -1.62
C LYS A 347 -0.09 18.81 -2.59
N SER A 348 -0.09 19.42 -3.77
CA SER A 348 -1.06 19.12 -4.84
C SER A 348 -0.70 17.88 -5.66
N GLY A 349 0.48 17.28 -5.41
CA GLY A 349 0.95 16.11 -6.13
C GLY A 349 1.79 16.43 -7.37
N GLU A 350 2.11 17.70 -7.64
CA GLU A 350 2.90 18.10 -8.80
C GLU A 350 4.39 18.25 -8.42
N PHE A 351 5.28 17.97 -9.37
CA PHE A 351 6.72 18.17 -9.16
C PHE A 351 7.11 19.64 -9.37
N GLU A 352 7.71 20.26 -8.35
CA GLU A 352 8.26 21.61 -8.40
C GLU A 352 9.78 21.61 -8.37
N LEU A 353 10.39 22.57 -9.07
CA LEU A 353 11.84 22.71 -9.15
C LEU A 353 12.42 23.32 -7.87
N ILE A 354 13.32 22.58 -7.23
CA ILE A 354 14.00 22.96 -6.00
C ILE A 354 15.38 23.53 -6.28
N SER A 355 16.15 22.85 -7.11
CA SER A 355 17.49 23.31 -7.51
C SER A 355 17.88 22.79 -8.89
N ALA A 356 18.88 23.44 -9.50
CA ALA A 356 19.40 23.09 -10.81
C ALA A 356 20.93 23.25 -10.82
N GLY A 357 21.60 22.56 -11.74
CA GLY A 357 23.06 22.61 -11.85
C GLY A 357 23.55 22.22 -13.23
N ASN A 358 24.76 22.66 -13.60
CA ASN A 358 25.31 22.45 -14.96
C ASN A 358 26.68 21.73 -14.96
N SER A 359 27.06 21.18 -13.82
CA SER A 359 28.33 20.49 -13.63
C SER A 359 28.21 19.00 -13.95
N ASP A 360 29.35 18.32 -14.07
CA ASP A 360 29.42 16.87 -14.27
C ASP A 360 28.88 16.07 -13.08
N LYS A 361 29.04 16.62 -11.87
CA LYS A 361 28.40 16.20 -10.63
C LYS A 361 27.38 17.22 -10.17
N PHE A 362 26.27 16.75 -9.64
CA PHE A 362 25.20 17.59 -9.12
C PHE A 362 24.91 17.24 -7.67
N SER A 363 25.03 18.23 -6.78
CA SER A 363 24.74 18.04 -5.35
C SER A 363 23.44 18.76 -5.01
N ILE A 364 22.63 18.12 -4.18
CA ILE A 364 21.46 18.70 -3.54
C ILE A 364 21.73 18.89 -2.06
N ASP A 365 21.22 19.98 -1.49
CA ASP A 365 21.29 20.23 -0.06
C ASP A 365 20.20 19.48 0.70
N LYS A 366 20.36 19.35 2.02
CA LYS A 366 19.31 18.88 2.92
C LYS A 366 18.02 19.69 2.78
N ILE A 367 16.89 19.05 3.06
CA ILE A 367 15.56 19.66 2.94
C ILE A 367 15.21 20.35 4.26
N GLU A 368 15.20 21.69 4.28
CA GLU A 368 14.99 22.47 5.51
C GLU A 368 13.52 22.56 5.94
N THR A 369 12.58 22.55 4.99
CA THR A 369 11.13 22.72 5.25
C THR A 369 10.30 21.56 4.67
N PRO A 370 10.48 20.33 5.17
CA PRO A 370 9.79 19.14 4.65
C PRO A 370 8.25 19.25 4.74
N GLU A 371 7.72 20.02 5.69
CA GLU A 371 6.29 20.24 5.91
C GLU A 371 5.55 20.97 4.77
N ASN A 372 6.29 21.55 3.83
CA ASN A 372 5.72 22.22 2.66
C ASN A 372 5.42 21.25 1.50
N PHE A 373 5.94 20.03 1.58
CA PHE A 373 5.89 19.05 0.50
C PHE A 373 4.86 17.95 0.78
N TYR A 374 4.57 17.18 -0.26
CA TYR A 374 3.76 15.98 -0.14
C TYR A 374 4.56 14.88 0.55
N VAL A 375 3.91 14.22 1.52
CA VAL A 375 4.43 13.05 2.23
C VAL A 375 3.61 11.85 1.78
N ASN A 376 4.27 10.84 1.22
CA ASN A 376 3.60 9.64 0.76
C ASN A 376 3.25 8.70 1.92
N ILE A 377 2.61 7.58 1.59
CA ILE A 377 2.16 6.61 2.60
C ILE A 377 3.32 6.04 3.45
N ASN A 378 4.55 6.00 2.92
CA ASN A 378 5.74 5.56 3.65
C ASN A 378 6.27 6.60 4.66
N GLY A 379 5.70 7.81 4.68
CA GLY A 379 6.25 8.92 5.46
C GLY A 379 7.42 9.63 4.81
N ASP A 380 7.60 9.45 3.50
CA ASP A 380 8.73 10.03 2.77
C ASP A 380 8.28 11.16 1.85
N LEU A 381 9.21 12.09 1.57
CA LEU A 381 9.04 13.04 0.47
C LEU A 381 9.40 12.37 -0.86
N GLU A 382 8.62 12.66 -1.90
CA GLU A 382 8.90 12.18 -3.25
C GLU A 382 9.72 13.19 -4.04
N GLY A 383 10.94 12.78 -4.39
CA GLY A 383 11.86 13.56 -5.21
C GLY A 383 12.18 12.93 -6.54
N ARG A 384 12.70 13.74 -7.46
CA ARG A 384 13.20 13.30 -8.76
C ARG A 384 14.42 14.10 -9.18
N ILE A 385 15.44 13.39 -9.66
CA ILE A 385 16.60 13.98 -10.34
C ILE A 385 16.46 13.72 -11.83
N GLU A 386 16.58 14.79 -12.60
CA GLU A 386 16.59 14.75 -14.06
C GLU A 386 17.88 15.40 -14.57
N CYS A 387 18.41 14.90 -15.68
CA CYS A 387 19.54 15.52 -16.37
C CYS A 387 19.33 15.46 -17.87
N SER A 388 19.44 16.59 -18.55
CA SER A 388 19.75 16.61 -19.99
C SER A 388 21.24 16.80 -20.19
N TYR A 389 21.79 16.28 -21.28
CA TYR A 389 23.21 16.32 -21.58
C TYR A 389 23.46 16.19 -23.10
N HIS A 390 24.70 16.45 -23.52
CA HIS A 390 25.12 16.30 -24.91
C HIS A 390 26.17 15.20 -25.09
N ILE A 391 26.00 14.41 -26.15
CA ILE A 391 27.02 13.50 -26.70
C ILE A 391 27.19 13.87 -28.18
N ASN A 392 28.43 14.11 -28.62
CA ASN A 392 28.75 14.45 -30.02
C ASN A 392 27.91 15.61 -30.63
N GLY A 393 27.47 16.55 -29.79
CA GLY A 393 26.65 17.69 -30.22
C GLY A 393 25.14 17.43 -30.29
N GLU A 394 24.68 16.21 -30.00
CA GLU A 394 23.26 15.85 -29.92
C GLU A 394 22.76 15.86 -28.46
N ASN A 395 21.49 16.25 -28.29
CA ASN A 395 20.84 16.33 -26.98
C ASN A 395 20.22 15.00 -26.57
N PHE A 396 20.46 14.61 -25.33
CA PHE A 396 19.87 13.43 -24.71
C PHE A 396 19.32 13.79 -23.33
N ASN A 397 18.35 12.99 -22.88
CA ASN A 397 17.92 12.98 -21.49
C ASN A 397 18.45 11.72 -20.82
N ALA A 398 18.78 11.84 -19.54
CA ALA A 398 19.10 10.69 -18.70
C ALA A 398 17.81 10.02 -18.26
N ILE A 399 17.91 8.75 -17.87
CA ILE A 399 16.82 8.05 -17.20
C ILE A 399 16.62 8.75 -15.85
N PRO A 400 15.42 9.31 -15.58
CA PRO A 400 15.17 10.02 -14.33
C PRO A 400 15.42 9.13 -13.12
N PHE A 401 15.94 9.72 -12.04
CA PHE A 401 16.19 9.03 -10.77
C PHE A 401 15.19 9.49 -9.73
N SER A 402 14.28 8.61 -9.35
CA SER A 402 13.31 8.84 -8.27
C SER A 402 13.97 8.66 -6.92
N ILE A 403 13.59 9.50 -5.96
CA ILE A 403 14.11 9.47 -4.60
C ILE A 403 12.95 9.45 -3.61
N SER A 404 13.04 8.58 -2.61
CA SER A 404 12.20 8.56 -1.42
C SER A 404 13.02 9.13 -0.27
N PHE A 405 12.77 10.39 0.10
CA PHE A 405 13.50 11.05 1.20
C PHE A 405 12.83 10.76 2.53
N GLU A 406 13.51 9.97 3.36
CA GLU A 406 13.02 9.59 4.66
C GLU A 406 13.00 10.79 5.62
N LEU A 407 11.89 10.89 6.35
CA LEU A 407 11.67 11.84 7.42
C LEU A 407 11.74 11.13 8.78
N LYS A 408 11.81 11.89 9.86
CA LYS A 408 11.53 11.40 11.21
C LYS A 408 10.12 10.81 11.27
N PRO A 409 9.90 9.77 12.09
CA PRO A 409 8.59 9.17 12.20
C PRO A 409 7.61 10.15 12.83
N LYS A 410 6.32 9.89 12.66
CA LYS A 410 5.26 10.71 13.22
C LYS A 410 4.06 9.86 13.62
N ILE A 411 3.56 10.08 14.84
CA ILE A 411 2.23 9.65 15.26
C ILE A 411 1.25 10.74 14.77
N ILE A 412 0.26 10.34 13.96
CA ILE A 412 -0.75 11.23 13.42
C ILE A 412 -1.95 11.29 14.36
N SER A 413 -2.41 10.12 14.82
CA SER A 413 -3.50 9.99 15.78
C SER A 413 -3.47 8.64 16.49
N ILE A 414 -4.10 8.62 17.67
CA ILE A 414 -4.48 7.41 18.40
C ILE A 414 -6.00 7.49 18.60
N ASP A 415 -6.72 6.61 17.91
CA ASP A 415 -8.18 6.64 17.80
C ASP A 415 -8.82 5.35 18.33
N ASN A 416 -10.16 5.35 18.46
CA ASN A 416 -10.97 4.18 18.82
C ASN A 416 -10.51 3.45 20.08
N ILE A 417 -10.10 4.19 21.11
CA ILE A 417 -9.63 3.61 22.36
C ILE A 417 -10.81 2.99 23.11
N GLU A 418 -10.81 1.67 23.23
CA GLU A 418 -11.81 0.88 23.95
C GLU A 418 -11.19 0.13 25.12
N LYS A 419 -11.87 0.17 26.26
CA LYS A 419 -11.49 -0.51 27.50
C LYS A 419 -12.33 -1.77 27.68
N HIS A 420 -11.66 -2.93 27.69
CA HIS A 420 -12.31 -4.24 27.80
C HIS A 420 -11.96 -4.90 29.13
N TYR A 421 -12.93 -5.03 30.04
CA TYR A 421 -12.70 -5.66 31.33
C TYR A 421 -12.57 -7.18 31.19
N SER A 422 -11.39 -7.69 31.53
CA SER A 422 -11.09 -9.13 31.58
C SER A 422 -11.41 -9.75 32.94
N SER A 423 -11.40 -8.94 34.00
CA SER A 423 -11.78 -9.31 35.35
C SER A 423 -12.24 -8.07 36.14
N LYS A 424 -12.63 -8.27 37.40
CA LYS A 424 -12.99 -7.16 38.30
C LYS A 424 -11.86 -6.15 38.45
N TYR A 425 -10.60 -6.60 38.41
CA TYR A 425 -9.43 -5.76 38.67
C TYR A 425 -8.50 -5.62 37.46
N GLY A 426 -8.96 -6.00 36.26
CA GLY A 426 -8.10 -6.05 35.10
C GLY A 426 -8.85 -5.79 33.80
N PHE A 427 -8.29 -4.93 32.97
CA PHE A 427 -8.80 -4.59 31.64
C PHE A 427 -7.69 -4.75 30.61
N TYR A 428 -8.02 -4.79 29.32
CA TYR A 428 -7.05 -4.55 28.26
C TYR A 428 -7.62 -3.47 27.33
N LEU A 429 -6.74 -2.87 26.54
CA LEU A 429 -7.13 -1.85 25.58
C LEU A 429 -7.08 -2.39 24.17
N THR A 430 -8.00 -1.92 23.35
CA THR A 430 -7.88 -1.95 21.89
C THR A 430 -7.96 -0.53 21.36
N PHE A 431 -7.11 -0.18 20.41
CA PHE A 431 -7.11 1.13 19.76
C PHE A 431 -6.42 1.08 18.40
N THR A 432 -6.60 2.13 17.62
CA THR A 432 -5.98 2.28 16.30
C THR A 432 -4.94 3.39 16.36
N VAL A 433 -3.77 3.18 15.76
CA VAL A 433 -2.70 4.18 15.65
C VAL A 433 -2.45 4.48 14.19
N GLN A 434 -2.65 5.72 13.78
CA GLN A 434 -2.21 6.20 12.47
C GLN A 434 -0.82 6.82 12.60
N TYR A 435 0.14 6.36 11.80
CA TYR A 435 1.53 6.80 11.88
C TYR A 435 2.25 6.71 10.54
N THR A 436 3.36 7.44 10.40
CA THR A 436 4.20 7.44 9.21
C THR A 436 5.69 7.40 9.55
N GLY A 437 6.51 7.05 8.56
CA GLY A 437 7.97 7.04 8.69
C GLY A 437 8.54 5.82 9.42
N ALA A 438 7.73 4.81 9.73
CA ALA A 438 8.16 3.54 10.31
C ALA A 438 7.31 2.37 9.80
N ASP A 439 7.84 1.16 9.93
CA ASP A 439 7.19 -0.08 9.48
C ASP A 439 6.50 -0.87 10.61
N ALA A 440 6.66 -0.42 11.86
CA ALA A 440 6.05 -1.01 13.04
C ALA A 440 5.90 0.05 14.15
N ILE A 441 5.04 -0.26 15.10
CA ILE A 441 4.95 0.46 16.38
C ILE A 441 5.18 -0.50 17.53
N TYR A 442 5.52 0.08 18.67
CA TYR A 442 5.58 -0.63 19.93
C TYR A 442 4.75 0.11 20.97
N THR A 443 4.06 -0.70 21.76
CA THR A 443 3.22 -0.22 22.83
C THR A 443 3.81 -0.73 24.13
N ARG A 444 4.17 0.20 25.01
CA ARG A 444 4.73 -0.07 26.33
C ARG A 444 3.65 0.18 27.38
N VAL A 445 3.43 -0.80 28.24
CA VAL A 445 2.50 -0.70 29.37
C VAL A 445 3.31 -0.64 30.65
N GLU A 446 3.13 0.46 31.37
CA GLU A 446 3.68 0.70 32.70
C GLU A 446 2.52 0.81 33.70
N GLU A 447 2.71 0.24 34.89
CA GLU A 447 1.73 0.29 35.98
C GLU A 447 2.43 0.76 37.24
N ASP A 448 1.80 1.67 37.98
CA ASP A 448 2.31 2.07 39.28
C ASP A 448 2.41 0.83 40.19
N TYR A 449 3.50 0.75 40.95
CA TYR A 449 3.88 -0.42 41.77
C TYR A 449 4.21 -1.73 41.00
N SER A 450 4.31 -1.72 39.67
CA SER A 450 4.90 -2.83 38.89
C SER A 450 6.39 -2.58 38.62
N TYR A 451 7.22 -3.61 38.76
CA TYR A 451 8.66 -3.52 38.48
C TYR A 451 8.99 -3.76 36.98
N GLY A 452 8.02 -4.18 36.17
CA GLY A 452 8.24 -4.57 34.77
C GLY A 452 7.40 -3.77 33.80
N GLU A 453 8.07 -3.22 32.77
CA GLU A 453 7.43 -2.71 31.56
C GLU A 453 7.06 -3.88 30.65
N ARG A 454 5.86 -3.82 30.05
CA ARG A 454 5.40 -4.83 29.08
C ARG A 454 5.33 -4.22 27.70
N VAL A 455 6.05 -4.81 26.75
CA VAL A 455 6.18 -4.31 25.38
C VAL A 455 5.41 -5.20 24.41
N TYR A 456 4.62 -4.58 23.55
CA TYR A 456 3.84 -5.23 22.49
C TYR A 456 4.24 -4.67 21.14
N TRP A 457 4.59 -5.54 20.18
CA TRP A 457 4.94 -5.15 18.82
C TRP A 457 3.70 -5.25 17.93
N CYS A 458 3.47 -4.22 17.10
CA CYS A 458 2.48 -4.26 16.05
C CYS A 458 3.15 -3.98 14.69
N TYR A 459 3.18 -5.00 13.83
CA TYR A 459 3.81 -4.96 12.50
C TYR A 459 2.78 -4.61 11.41
N GLU A 460 1.97 -3.60 11.70
CA GLU A 460 0.98 -3.07 10.77
C GLU A 460 1.42 -1.65 10.36
N PRO A 461 2.07 -1.47 9.20
CA PRO A 461 2.47 -0.15 8.72
C PRO A 461 1.25 0.74 8.47
N TYR A 462 1.44 2.04 8.65
CA TYR A 462 0.48 3.13 8.37
C TYR A 462 -0.71 3.25 9.31
N LEU A 463 -1.39 2.14 9.57
CA LEU A 463 -2.58 2.07 10.42
C LEU A 463 -2.53 0.78 11.24
N ALA A 464 -2.08 0.89 12.48
CA ALA A 464 -1.89 -0.24 13.38
C ALA A 464 -3.08 -0.44 14.31
N HIS A 465 -3.57 -1.68 14.40
CA HIS A 465 -4.56 -2.10 15.38
C HIS A 465 -3.85 -2.71 16.58
N VAL A 466 -3.87 -1.97 17.69
CA VAL A 466 -3.17 -2.37 18.91
C VAL A 466 -4.14 -3.07 19.85
N LYS A 467 -3.68 -4.17 20.42
CA LYS A 467 -4.28 -4.80 21.59
C LYS A 467 -3.23 -5.00 22.67
N THR A 468 -3.47 -4.44 23.85
CA THR A 468 -2.55 -4.61 24.99
C THR A 468 -2.80 -5.95 25.71
N GLY A 469 -1.88 -6.33 26.59
CA GLY A 469 -2.19 -7.30 27.64
C GLY A 469 -3.07 -6.72 28.74
N ILE A 470 -3.35 -7.54 29.76
CA ILE A 470 -4.20 -7.17 30.90
C ILE A 470 -3.50 -6.15 31.81
N ILE A 471 -4.07 -4.97 31.96
CA ILE A 471 -3.67 -3.85 32.80
C ILE A 471 -4.56 -3.82 34.06
N THR A 472 -3.98 -3.55 35.22
CA THR A 472 -4.68 -3.34 36.49
C THR A 472 -5.44 -2.02 36.50
N ASN A 473 -6.67 -2.01 37.01
CA ASN A 473 -7.41 -0.78 37.31
C ASN A 473 -7.33 -0.38 38.80
N LEU A 474 -6.44 -1.02 39.57
CA LEU A 474 -6.21 -0.71 40.99
C LEU A 474 -5.26 0.48 41.19
N PHE A 475 -4.38 0.74 40.22
CA PHE A 475 -3.37 1.79 40.27
C PHE A 475 -3.37 2.60 38.98
N TYR A 476 -2.62 3.70 38.96
CA TYR A 476 -2.34 4.42 37.73
C TYR A 476 -1.59 3.52 36.74
N SER A 477 -1.91 3.64 35.46
CA SER A 477 -1.20 2.96 34.39
C SER A 477 -1.01 3.88 33.20
N TRP A 478 0.10 3.67 32.49
CA TRP A 478 0.49 4.42 31.30
C TRP A 478 0.68 3.46 30.13
N VAL A 479 0.12 3.83 28.99
CA VAL A 479 0.28 3.10 27.74
C VAL A 479 0.95 4.04 26.76
N THR A 480 2.24 3.83 26.54
CA THR A 480 3.06 4.63 25.62
C THR A 480 3.12 3.94 24.28
N VAL A 481 2.62 4.62 23.24
CA VAL A 481 2.81 4.26 21.85
C VAL A 481 4.07 4.93 21.36
N GLU A 482 4.96 4.17 20.74
CA GLU A 482 6.21 4.68 20.23
C GLU A 482 6.48 4.19 18.82
N VAL A 483 7.05 5.09 18.04
CA VAL A 483 7.35 4.91 16.63
C VAL A 483 8.78 5.37 16.39
N GLU A 484 9.61 4.51 15.82
CA GLU A 484 11.03 4.79 15.59
C GLU A 484 11.48 4.52 14.16
N ASN A 485 12.46 5.30 13.72
CA ASN A 485 13.28 4.99 12.56
C ASN A 485 14.72 5.50 12.77
N ASN A 486 15.56 5.39 11.74
CA ASN A 486 16.97 5.79 11.81
C ASN A 486 17.21 7.28 12.12
N TYR A 487 16.19 8.13 12.02
CA TYR A 487 16.28 9.59 12.18
C TYR A 487 15.64 10.10 13.47
N GLY A 488 14.89 9.28 14.19
CA GLY A 488 14.30 9.68 15.47
C GLY A 488 13.25 8.73 16.02
N ILE A 489 12.76 9.10 17.20
CA ILE A 489 11.74 8.40 17.98
C ILE A 489 10.65 9.42 18.31
N VAL A 490 9.38 9.00 18.22
CA VAL A 490 8.21 9.76 18.66
C VAL A 490 7.37 8.89 19.60
N GLU A 491 6.97 9.48 20.73
CA GLU A 491 6.19 8.82 21.78
C GLU A 491 4.91 9.61 22.05
N GLU A 492 3.80 8.92 22.26
CA GLU A 492 2.58 9.45 22.85
C GLU A 492 2.08 8.52 23.96
N THR A 493 1.77 9.08 25.13
CA THR A 493 1.37 8.32 26.32
C THR A 493 -0.09 8.56 26.67
N LEU A 494 -0.83 7.48 26.80
CA LEU A 494 -2.18 7.44 27.36
C LEU A 494 -2.10 7.14 28.86
N GLU A 495 -2.71 7.98 29.69
CA GLU A 495 -2.78 7.77 31.14
C GLU A 495 -4.16 7.26 31.55
N PHE A 496 -4.19 6.25 32.42
CA PHE A 496 -5.41 5.67 32.97
C PHE A 496 -5.39 5.70 34.49
N GLU A 497 -6.38 6.38 35.07
CA GLU A 497 -6.56 6.48 36.51
C GLU A 497 -7.10 5.16 37.12
N PRO A 498 -6.83 4.90 38.41
CA PRO A 498 -7.46 3.80 39.13
C PRO A 498 -8.97 4.00 39.22
N GLU A 499 -9.73 2.92 39.05
CA GLU A 499 -11.21 2.94 39.15
C GLU A 499 -11.71 2.64 40.55
N TYR A 500 -10.84 2.12 41.40
CA TYR A 500 -11.12 1.83 42.79
C TYR A 500 -10.36 2.80 43.67
N ASP A 501 -11.08 3.52 44.52
CA ASP A 501 -10.47 4.29 45.60
C ASP A 501 -10.05 3.31 46.71
N ILE A 502 -8.86 2.73 46.54
CA ILE A 502 -8.20 1.87 47.52
C ILE A 502 -7.89 2.61 48.84
N TYR A 503 -8.13 3.92 48.91
CA TYR A 503 -7.95 4.76 50.10
C TYR A 503 -9.26 5.29 50.68
N SER A 504 -10.43 4.96 50.10
CA SER A 504 -11.73 5.38 50.63
C SER A 504 -12.14 4.53 51.84
N PRO A 505 -12.58 5.15 52.96
CA PRO A 505 -13.10 4.41 54.10
C PRO A 505 -14.40 3.69 53.70
N GLY A 506 -14.35 2.38 53.51
CA GLY A 506 -15.52 1.54 53.26
C GLY A 506 -15.45 0.58 52.07
N TYR A 507 -14.41 0.66 51.22
CA TYR A 507 -14.18 -0.33 50.16
C TYR A 507 -13.42 -1.54 50.70
N ASN A 508 -14.14 -2.50 51.29
CA ASN A 508 -13.59 -3.85 51.45
C ASN A 508 -13.50 -4.49 50.06
N ILE A 509 -12.27 -4.70 49.58
CA ILE A 509 -11.97 -5.57 48.43
C ILE A 509 -12.29 -7.01 48.87
N LEU A 510 -13.57 -7.35 48.92
CA LEU A 510 -14.05 -8.71 49.18
C LEU A 510 -13.54 -9.61 48.05
N GLY A 511 -12.50 -10.40 48.33
CA GLY A 511 -12.03 -11.49 47.48
C GLY A 511 -10.52 -11.61 47.24
N ILE A 512 -9.68 -10.69 47.72
CA ILE A 512 -8.23 -10.90 47.79
C ILE A 512 -7.91 -11.26 49.24
N SER A 513 -7.24 -12.40 49.48
CA SER A 513 -6.80 -12.73 50.83
C SER A 513 -5.84 -11.64 51.30
N ASP A 514 -6.07 -11.12 52.52
CA ASP A 514 -5.27 -10.09 53.18
C ASP A 514 -3.74 -10.34 53.13
N SER A 515 -3.32 -11.58 52.87
CA SER A 515 -1.93 -11.98 52.69
C SER A 515 -1.16 -11.35 51.53
N TYR A 516 -1.82 -10.85 50.47
CA TYR A 516 -1.11 -10.19 49.34
C TYR A 516 -0.92 -8.68 49.57
N PHE A 517 -1.70 -8.10 50.50
CA PHE A 517 -1.61 -6.68 50.86
C PHE A 517 -0.83 -6.44 52.15
N ASP A 518 -0.67 -7.44 53.02
CA ASP A 518 0.00 -7.27 54.33
C ASP A 518 1.46 -6.77 54.21
N GLU A 519 2.17 -7.10 53.12
CA GLU A 519 3.54 -6.63 52.85
C GLU A 519 3.61 -5.17 52.35
N TYR A 520 2.51 -4.64 51.77
CA TYR A 520 2.42 -3.29 51.20
C TYR A 520 1.56 -2.32 52.04
N LEU A 521 1.11 -2.74 53.23
CA LEU A 521 0.46 -1.85 54.18
C LEU A 521 1.49 -0.89 54.79
N ILE A 522 1.14 0.40 54.76
CA ILE A 522 1.92 1.47 55.38
C ILE A 522 1.73 1.40 56.89
N ASP A 523 2.80 1.10 57.63
CA ASP A 523 2.80 1.06 59.09
C ASP A 523 2.86 2.47 59.68
N GLU A 524 3.63 3.36 59.06
CA GLU A 524 3.86 4.71 59.56
C GLU A 524 4.02 5.70 58.42
N ILE A 525 3.57 6.93 58.62
CA ILE A 525 3.87 8.06 57.75
C ILE A 525 4.50 9.20 58.52
N GLN A 526 5.44 9.88 57.87
CA GLN A 526 6.01 11.14 58.33
C GLN A 526 5.73 12.22 57.28
N ILE A 527 5.21 13.37 57.70
CA ILE A 527 4.99 14.54 56.83
C ILE A 527 5.93 15.64 57.27
N PHE A 528 6.68 16.19 56.33
CA PHE A 528 7.60 17.30 56.54
C PHE A 528 7.18 18.53 55.73
N SER A 529 7.36 19.72 56.30
CA SER A 529 7.41 20.96 55.51
C SER A 529 8.56 20.93 54.51
N LEU A 530 8.52 21.78 53.49
CA LEU A 530 9.64 21.96 52.55
C LEU A 530 10.95 22.40 53.22
N ASN A 531 10.87 22.96 54.43
CA ASN A 531 12.03 23.36 55.23
C ASN A 531 12.56 22.21 56.12
N GLY A 532 12.02 20.99 55.99
CA GLY A 532 12.46 19.81 56.74
C GLY A 532 11.88 19.67 58.16
N ILE A 533 10.94 20.55 58.56
CA ILE A 533 10.25 20.43 59.86
C ILE A 533 9.21 19.32 59.79
N LEU A 534 9.27 18.36 60.73
CA LEU A 534 8.27 17.30 60.89
C LEU A 534 6.93 17.89 61.39
N ILE A 535 5.86 17.57 60.69
CA ILE A 535 4.49 18.06 60.90
C ILE A 535 3.60 16.96 61.47
N TYR A 536 3.82 15.73 61.01
CA TYR A 536 3.08 14.56 61.47
C TYR A 536 3.98 13.34 61.43
N GLU A 537 3.84 12.47 62.42
CA GLU A 537 4.45 11.14 62.49
C GLU A 537 3.45 10.21 63.18
N GLY A 538 3.17 9.08 62.56
CA GLY A 538 2.26 8.08 63.11
C GLY A 538 1.52 7.31 62.03
N SER A 539 0.52 6.54 62.46
CA SER A 539 -0.31 5.71 61.58
C SER A 539 -1.03 6.56 60.52
N PRO A 540 -1.12 6.11 59.25
CA PRO A 540 -1.96 6.75 58.25
C PRO A 540 -3.42 6.90 58.70
N PHE A 541 -3.92 5.96 59.51
CA PHE A 541 -5.31 5.93 59.97
C PHE A 541 -5.65 7.05 60.96
N ASP A 542 -4.65 7.55 61.69
CA ASP A 542 -4.83 8.61 62.69
C ASP A 542 -4.60 10.01 62.09
N LEU A 543 -4.18 10.09 60.82
CA LEU A 543 -3.90 11.35 60.16
C LEU A 543 -5.19 12.08 59.77
N SER A 544 -5.41 13.24 60.39
CA SER A 544 -6.48 14.15 59.99
C SER A 544 -5.91 15.29 59.13
N MET A 545 -6.12 15.21 57.81
CA MET A 545 -5.64 16.22 56.85
C MET A 545 -6.17 17.63 57.14
N ASN A 546 -7.35 17.75 57.75
CA ASN A 546 -7.94 19.03 58.16
C ASN A 546 -7.15 19.77 59.26
N LYS A 547 -6.18 19.11 59.89
CA LYS A 547 -5.29 19.70 60.92
C LYS A 547 -3.98 20.23 60.34
N ILE A 548 -3.69 19.93 59.07
CA ILE A 548 -2.50 20.43 58.38
C ILE A 548 -2.93 21.60 57.50
N THR A 549 -2.16 22.69 57.51
CA THR A 549 -2.46 23.87 56.69
C THR A 549 -2.28 23.55 55.21
N SER A 550 -3.08 24.15 54.33
CA SER A 550 -2.94 23.99 52.89
C SER A 550 -1.51 24.38 52.44
N GLY A 551 -0.91 23.57 51.56
CA GLY A 551 0.47 23.74 51.16
C GLY A 551 1.09 22.49 50.54
N LEU A 552 2.37 22.60 50.15
CA LEU A 552 3.18 21.51 49.62
C LEU A 552 4.09 20.94 50.72
N TYR A 553 4.13 19.62 50.83
CA TYR A 553 4.82 18.86 51.85
C TYR A 553 5.61 17.70 51.26
N ILE A 554 6.58 17.18 52.03
CA ILE A 554 7.27 15.93 51.74
C ILE A 554 6.67 14.84 52.63
N LYS A 555 6.12 13.79 52.03
CA LYS A 555 5.59 12.63 52.74
C LYS A 555 6.61 11.49 52.66
N LYS A 556 6.90 10.86 53.79
CA LYS A 556 7.59 9.57 53.88
C LYS A 556 6.61 8.51 54.35
N GLU A 557 6.61 7.36 53.70
CA GLU A 557 5.77 6.21 54.01
C GLU A 557 6.70 5.05 54.37
N PHE A 558 6.46 4.41 55.51
CA PHE A 558 7.18 3.25 55.99
C PHE A 558 6.27 2.04 55.90
N PHE A 559 6.74 1.02 55.19
CA PHE A 559 5.99 -0.20 54.92
C PHE A 559 6.39 -1.30 55.91
N ARG A 560 5.49 -2.28 56.13
CA ARG A 560 5.73 -3.43 57.01
C ARG A 560 6.94 -4.28 56.62
N ASP A 561 7.31 -4.28 55.35
CA ASP A 561 8.49 -4.96 54.83
C ASP A 561 9.82 -4.23 55.17
N GLY A 562 9.75 -3.09 55.85
CA GLY A 562 10.89 -2.26 56.25
C GLY A 562 11.35 -1.27 55.17
N THR A 563 10.69 -1.21 54.01
CA THR A 563 10.98 -0.23 52.96
C THR A 563 10.40 1.14 53.28
N CYS A 564 10.95 2.19 52.65
CA CYS A 564 10.46 3.56 52.80
C CYS A 564 10.37 4.28 51.45
N LYS A 565 9.23 4.91 51.18
CA LYS A 565 9.00 5.77 49.99
C LYS A 565 8.91 7.23 50.41
N THR A 566 9.52 8.12 49.62
CA THR A 566 9.38 9.57 49.79
C THR A 566 8.64 10.17 48.59
N SER A 567 7.59 10.95 48.83
CA SER A 567 6.75 11.57 47.80
C SER A 567 6.39 13.01 48.16
N LYS A 568 5.87 13.77 47.19
CA LYS A 568 5.33 15.11 47.42
C LYS A 568 3.84 15.01 47.74
N LEU A 569 3.38 15.75 48.75
CA LEU A 569 1.97 15.81 49.16
C LEU A 569 1.47 17.26 49.06
N THR A 570 0.40 17.49 48.31
CA THR A 570 -0.27 18.79 48.23
C THR A 570 -1.57 18.73 49.00
N ILE A 571 -1.74 19.61 50.00
CA ILE A 571 -2.98 19.76 50.77
C ILE A 571 -3.67 21.04 50.30
N LYS A 572 -4.91 20.93 49.83
CA LYS A 572 -5.71 22.05 49.30
C LYS A 572 -6.53 22.70 50.40
#